data_AF-A0A9E4AYG2-F1
#
_entry.id   AF-A0A9E4AYG2-F1
#
_cell.length_a   1.000
_cell.length_b   1.000
_cell.length_c   1.000
_cell.angle_alpha   90.00
_cell.angle_beta   90.00
_cell.angle_gamma   90.00
#
_symmetry.space_group_name_H-M   'P 1'
#
loop_
_entity.id
_entity.type
_entity.pdbx_description
1 polymer ?
#
loop_
_entity_poly.entity_id
_entity_poly.type
_entity_poly.pdbx_seq_one_letter_code
_entity_poly.pdbx_strand_id
1 'polypeptide(L)'
;MIRTLNSYRLSVFSFQLQEGFVKPYPSSTDNRRLKENLLTQIFVPTTIKICLIMLTVLVGGCASHRLETYQELRSTEIQQPAYYYTEVEKKVPETEIDPIVASDQFLSEIEAKVLKYQKQWKAQLESETPMPHLFYDLSTDSMKAHRELAASPEKSKARLAQPIALELLVALGYEWSPGLKSAREKIRAVLEQYPQAVYLENVLRQYNAFTKQLDTKVGSMRHKEMMAMEFPFPDTLALKGQIITGDVLIAQKEFEIALRDLVTEIKLAYYDYLFVIEATRINDENQKLLQQMIAIAQAKFRVGQGKYSNVIMAQVELSKLANVIITLEQQRETIIARLNTLLNASADLPLGIPVPVEEERVVSTLAELYALAAQERQEIQKQKLVISKMGLAVEMAKQMTYPDPTVGASYFENRSMPDVKHTQKMPMTFMTQRTLNPRDTAWFGHRNSYIHEVNVKIEAMEHRIEELESKIRFVVKKHHFGMETADRSIRLYRRTLLPQAQQALDAANTAYQAAQIDFLSFLDAQRTLLNLRIKEQQALRDYRHHLAQLEQAVGMILPKQPL
;
A
#
# COMPACT_ATOMS: atom_id res chain seq x y z
N MET A 1 26.49 23.98 19.45
CA MET A 1 27.32 23.28 18.44
C MET A 1 26.96 21.79 18.56
N ILE A 2 25.87 21.35 17.92
CA ILE A 2 25.77 20.91 16.52
C ILE A 2 26.22 19.44 16.35
N ARG A 3 25.29 18.65 15.79
CA ARG A 3 25.42 17.39 15.02
C ARG A 3 25.64 16.09 15.81
N THR A 4 24.67 15.17 15.89
CA THR A 4 23.86 14.40 14.90
C THR A 4 24.47 13.04 14.60
N LEU A 5 23.59 12.02 14.63
CA LEU A 5 23.64 10.76 13.87
C LEU A 5 24.81 9.84 14.27
N ASN A 6 24.68 8.52 14.36
CA ASN A 6 23.78 7.63 13.65
C ASN A 6 23.73 6.30 14.43
N SER A 7 22.59 5.65 14.38
CA SER A 7 22.46 4.20 14.54
C SER A 7 23.46 3.44 13.66
N TYR A 8 24.02 2.33 14.13
CA TYR A 8 23.90 1.01 13.48
C TYR A 8 24.72 -0.08 14.20
N ARG A 9 24.04 -1.22 14.42
CA ARG A 9 24.54 -2.61 14.36
C ARG A 9 25.60 -3.06 15.38
N LEU A 10 25.20 -3.96 16.27
CA LEU A 10 25.38 -5.42 16.15
C LEU A 10 26.84 -5.84 16.39
N SER A 11 27.02 -6.62 17.45
CA SER A 11 27.91 -7.79 17.56
C SER A 11 28.83 -7.78 18.79
N VAL A 12 28.68 -8.87 19.54
CA VAL A 12 29.77 -9.73 20.04
C VAL A 12 30.58 -9.24 21.24
N PHE A 13 30.46 -10.04 22.30
CA PHE A 13 31.41 -10.28 23.38
C PHE A 13 32.87 -10.05 23.00
N SER A 14 33.59 -9.27 23.80
CA SER A 14 34.99 -9.55 24.09
C SER A 14 35.38 -9.01 25.47
N PHE A 15 35.65 -9.94 26.38
CA PHE A 15 36.44 -9.75 27.59
C PHE A 15 37.82 -9.24 27.21
N GLN A 16 38.33 -8.22 27.90
CA GLN A 16 39.76 -7.90 27.91
C GLN A 16 40.20 -7.54 29.33
N LEU A 17 40.93 -8.48 29.93
CA LEU A 17 41.74 -8.32 31.13
C LEU A 17 43.16 -7.91 30.71
N GLN A 18 43.73 -6.92 31.39
CA GLN A 18 45.18 -6.66 31.57
C GLN A 18 45.28 -6.01 32.96
N GLU A 19 46.21 -6.30 33.86
CA GLU A 19 47.64 -6.65 33.79
C GLU A 19 47.94 -7.63 34.96
N GLY A 20 49.01 -8.40 35.11
CA GLY A 20 50.33 -8.52 34.50
C GLY A 20 51.19 -9.44 35.42
N PHE A 21 52.37 -9.82 34.93
CA PHE A 21 53.50 -10.51 35.61
C PHE A 21 53.73 -12.04 35.46
N VAL A 22 54.63 -12.37 34.51
CA VAL A 22 55.89 -13.17 34.59
C VAL A 22 55.85 -14.67 34.98
N LYS A 23 55.90 -15.53 33.93
CA LYS A 23 56.88 -16.61 33.55
C LYS A 23 57.29 -17.77 34.53
N PRO A 24 57.83 -18.92 34.02
CA PRO A 24 57.23 -20.26 34.21
C PRO A 24 58.18 -21.35 34.77
N TYR A 25 57.66 -22.57 35.08
CA TYR A 25 58.13 -23.92 34.65
C TYR A 25 57.41 -25.06 35.44
N PRO A 26 57.37 -26.31 34.93
CA PRO A 26 56.47 -27.40 35.35
C PRO A 26 57.17 -28.59 36.03
N SER A 27 56.40 -29.65 36.33
CA SER A 27 56.72 -30.99 36.88
C SER A 27 56.13 -31.18 38.29
N SER A 28 55.79 -32.34 38.84
CA SER A 28 55.69 -33.74 38.44
C SER A 28 55.07 -34.46 39.65
N THR A 29 54.43 -35.61 39.41
CA THR A 29 54.48 -36.81 40.28
C THR A 29 54.14 -36.69 41.78
N ASP A 30 53.09 -37.44 42.13
CA ASP A 30 53.11 -38.52 43.10
C ASP A 30 52.65 -38.29 44.56
N ASN A 31 51.65 -39.11 44.85
CA ASN A 31 51.58 -40.05 45.97
C ASN A 31 51.35 -39.55 47.40
N ARG A 32 50.27 -40.13 47.95
CA ARG A 32 50.19 -40.79 49.27
C ARG A 32 50.14 -39.89 50.51
N ARG A 33 48.96 -39.88 51.15
CA ARG A 33 48.65 -40.41 52.50
C ARG A 33 47.42 -39.67 53.04
N LEU A 34 46.31 -40.37 53.20
CA LEU A 34 45.87 -41.08 54.42
C LEU A 34 45.38 -40.13 55.53
N LYS A 35 44.12 -40.39 55.88
CA LYS A 35 43.46 -40.27 57.20
C LYS A 35 42.75 -38.98 57.58
N GLU A 36 41.42 -39.17 57.62
CA GLU A 36 40.55 -39.00 58.79
C GLU A 36 40.31 -37.59 59.37
N ASN A 37 39.01 -37.27 59.37
CA ASN A 37 38.23 -36.71 60.48
C ASN A 37 37.99 -35.19 60.57
N LEU A 38 36.68 -34.93 60.74
CA LEU A 38 36.02 -33.86 61.49
C LEU A 38 35.72 -32.53 60.78
N LEU A 39 34.45 -32.44 60.37
CA LEU A 39 33.51 -31.34 60.67
C LEU A 39 34.08 -29.92 60.65
N THR A 40 33.77 -29.16 59.59
CA THR A 40 33.49 -27.72 59.73
C THR A 40 32.40 -27.26 58.76
N GLN A 41 31.43 -26.57 59.36
CA GLN A 41 30.31 -25.90 58.73
C GLN A 41 30.77 -24.83 57.74
N ILE A 42 30.09 -24.70 56.60
CA ILE A 42 30.03 -23.43 55.86
C ILE A 42 28.57 -23.03 55.72
N PHE A 43 28.18 -22.09 56.59
CA PHE A 43 26.98 -21.29 56.51
C PHE A 43 26.93 -20.54 55.17
N VAL A 44 25.91 -20.80 54.35
CA VAL A 44 25.48 -19.84 53.33
C VAL A 44 24.65 -18.77 54.06
N PRO A 45 25.00 -17.48 53.96
CA PRO A 45 24.25 -16.44 54.66
C PRO A 45 22.80 -16.40 54.15
N THR A 46 21.87 -16.35 55.09
CA THR A 46 20.41 -16.36 54.89
C THR A 46 19.91 -15.31 53.89
N THR A 47 20.66 -14.23 53.68
CA THR A 47 20.37 -13.19 52.69
C THR A 47 20.45 -13.67 51.24
N ILE A 48 21.37 -14.59 50.90
CA ILE A 48 21.51 -15.11 49.53
C ILE A 48 20.39 -16.09 49.20
N LYS A 49 19.94 -16.89 50.17
CA LYS A 49 18.77 -17.78 49.99
C LYS A 49 17.47 -16.99 49.81
N ILE A 50 17.28 -15.89 50.55
CA ILE A 50 16.10 -15.03 50.40
C ILE A 50 16.12 -14.31 49.04
N CYS A 51 17.27 -13.83 48.58
CA CYS A 51 17.40 -13.24 47.24
C CYS A 51 17.14 -14.24 46.11
N LEU A 52 17.62 -15.49 46.22
CA LEU A 52 17.38 -16.53 45.21
C LEU A 52 15.91 -16.98 45.18
N ILE A 53 15.24 -17.03 46.33
CA ILE A 53 13.80 -17.33 46.42
C ILE A 53 12.96 -16.15 45.90
N MET A 54 13.34 -14.91 46.19
CA MET A 54 12.64 -13.73 45.63
C MET A 54 12.84 -13.62 44.12
N LEU A 55 14.01 -13.98 43.58
CA LEU A 55 14.28 -13.96 42.14
C LEU A 55 13.50 -15.08 41.41
N THR A 56 13.36 -16.27 41.99
CA THR A 56 12.56 -17.36 41.39
C THR A 56 11.06 -17.08 41.48
N VAL A 57 10.58 -16.39 42.52
CA VAL A 57 9.18 -15.95 42.63
C VAL A 57 8.86 -14.80 41.66
N LEU A 58 9.77 -13.84 41.46
CA LEU A 58 9.59 -12.74 40.50
C LEU A 58 9.66 -13.21 39.04
N VAL A 59 10.58 -14.11 38.70
CA VAL A 59 10.72 -14.63 37.33
C VAL A 59 9.64 -15.67 37.02
N GLY A 60 9.25 -16.49 38.01
CA GLY A 60 8.13 -17.44 37.89
C GLY A 60 6.78 -16.76 37.71
N GLY A 61 6.49 -15.71 38.50
CA GLY A 61 5.23 -14.97 38.42
C GLY A 61 5.08 -14.13 37.15
N CYS A 62 6.17 -13.63 36.57
CA CYS A 62 6.10 -12.89 35.29
C CYS A 62 5.97 -13.79 34.06
N ALA A 63 6.45 -15.04 34.15
CA ALA A 63 6.36 -16.00 33.04
C ALA A 63 5.02 -16.73 33.01
N SER A 64 4.46 -17.12 34.17
CA SER A 64 3.14 -17.78 34.25
C SER A 64 2.00 -16.81 33.91
N HIS A 65 2.05 -15.57 34.43
CA HIS A 65 1.00 -14.58 34.17
C HIS A 65 0.97 -14.09 32.72
N ARG A 66 2.14 -14.07 32.03
CA ARG A 66 2.18 -13.81 30.58
C ARG A 66 1.67 -15.00 29.77
N LEU A 67 1.98 -16.24 30.14
CA LEU A 67 1.48 -17.39 29.39
C LEU A 67 -0.03 -17.57 29.53
N GLU A 68 -0.60 -17.34 30.72
CA GLU A 68 -2.05 -17.37 30.96
C GLU A 68 -2.77 -16.26 30.18
N THR A 69 -2.26 -15.02 30.19
CA THR A 69 -2.88 -13.93 29.38
C THR A 69 -2.76 -14.16 27.86
N TYR A 70 -1.68 -14.78 27.38
CA TYR A 70 -1.56 -15.17 25.96
C TYR A 70 -2.41 -16.38 25.58
N GLN A 71 -2.68 -17.30 26.51
CA GLN A 71 -3.60 -18.42 26.30
C GLN A 71 -5.06 -17.96 26.37
N GLU A 72 -5.42 -17.03 27.26
CA GLU A 72 -6.75 -16.39 27.33
C GLU A 72 -7.09 -15.59 26.07
N LEU A 73 -6.10 -14.92 25.46
CA LEU A 73 -6.27 -14.24 24.16
C LEU A 73 -6.39 -15.20 22.97
N ARG A 74 -5.98 -16.47 23.12
CA ARG A 74 -6.10 -17.51 22.09
C ARG A 74 -7.34 -18.40 22.28
N SER A 75 -7.83 -18.53 23.51
CA SER A 75 -9.02 -19.30 23.88
C SER A 75 -10.29 -18.46 23.95
N THR A 76 -10.18 -17.14 23.79
CA THR A 76 -11.33 -16.28 23.49
C THR A 76 -11.84 -16.65 22.11
N GLU A 77 -12.76 -17.61 22.06
CA GLU A 77 -13.77 -17.66 21.01
C GLU A 77 -14.24 -16.23 20.78
N ILE A 78 -14.28 -15.80 19.52
CA ILE A 78 -14.82 -14.50 19.12
C ILE A 78 -16.19 -14.41 19.78
N GLN A 79 -16.28 -13.72 20.92
CA GLN A 79 -17.56 -13.48 21.54
C GLN A 79 -18.32 -12.68 20.52
N GLN A 80 -19.36 -13.29 19.96
CA GLN A 80 -20.36 -12.53 19.22
C GLN A 80 -20.75 -11.35 20.14
N PRO A 81 -20.84 -10.13 19.60
CA PRO A 81 -21.17 -8.97 20.41
C PRO A 81 -22.37 -9.32 21.30
N ALA A 82 -22.27 -8.98 22.58
CA ALA A 82 -23.30 -9.32 23.56
C ALA A 82 -24.69 -9.02 22.97
N TYR A 83 -25.62 -9.98 23.15
CA TYR A 83 -26.98 -10.08 22.59
C TYR A 83 -27.88 -8.82 22.64
N TYR A 84 -27.40 -7.68 23.14
CA TYR A 84 -28.13 -6.41 23.21
C TYR A 84 -28.48 -5.78 21.86
N TYR A 85 -27.95 -6.28 20.73
CA TYR A 85 -28.25 -5.74 19.40
C TYR A 85 -29.12 -6.64 18.53
N THR A 86 -29.53 -7.82 19.00
CA THR A 86 -30.22 -8.78 18.12
C THR A 86 -31.73 -8.58 17.97
N GLU A 87 -32.37 -7.67 18.71
CA GLU A 87 -33.81 -7.42 18.55
C GLU A 87 -34.21 -5.96 18.79
N VAL A 88 -33.84 -5.04 17.89
CA VAL A 88 -34.72 -3.90 17.57
C VAL A 88 -34.59 -3.53 16.09
N GLU A 89 -34.95 -4.46 15.20
CA GLU A 89 -35.58 -4.07 13.93
C GLU A 89 -37.05 -3.72 14.20
N LYS A 90 -37.33 -2.89 15.21
CA LYS A 90 -38.61 -2.19 15.22
C LYS A 90 -38.48 -1.17 14.11
N LYS A 91 -39.23 -1.38 13.01
CA LYS A 91 -39.72 -0.27 12.20
C LYS A 91 -40.26 0.75 13.20
N VAL A 92 -39.46 1.77 13.50
CA VAL A 92 -39.94 2.96 14.20
C VAL A 92 -41.06 3.45 13.30
N PRO A 93 -42.33 3.41 13.73
CA PRO A 93 -43.36 4.07 12.94
C PRO A 93 -42.89 5.51 12.76
N GLU A 94 -42.99 6.04 11.55
CA GLU A 94 -42.81 7.46 11.26
C GLU A 94 -43.89 8.25 12.02
N THR A 95 -43.83 8.27 13.34
CA THR A 95 -44.39 9.35 14.13
C THR A 95 -43.46 10.52 13.89
N GLU A 96 -43.96 11.52 13.18
CA GLU A 96 -43.40 12.87 13.16
C GLU A 96 -43.16 13.28 14.62
N ILE A 97 -41.92 13.11 15.07
CA ILE A 97 -41.47 13.74 16.30
C ILE A 97 -41.25 15.19 15.89
N ASP A 98 -42.26 16.02 16.14
CA ASP A 98 -42.09 17.46 16.03
C ASP A 98 -40.84 17.87 16.82
N PRO A 99 -39.86 18.52 16.18
CA PRO A 99 -38.64 18.91 16.87
C PRO A 99 -39.02 19.89 17.98
N ILE A 100 -38.72 19.50 19.23
CA ILE A 100 -39.02 20.27 20.46
C ILE A 100 -38.31 21.65 20.47
N VAL A 101 -37.35 21.86 19.55
CA VAL A 101 -36.64 23.13 19.33
C VAL A 101 -36.61 23.39 17.83
N ALA A 102 -37.10 24.56 17.40
CA ALA A 102 -37.00 25.01 16.01
C ALA A 102 -35.53 24.95 15.56
N SER A 103 -35.25 24.26 14.45
CA SER A 103 -33.92 24.23 13.85
C SER A 103 -33.51 25.66 13.48
N ASP A 104 -32.38 26.12 14.02
CA ASP A 104 -31.79 27.40 13.65
C ASP A 104 -31.49 27.39 12.14
N GLN A 105 -32.08 28.33 11.38
CA GLN A 105 -31.98 28.38 9.92
C GLN A 105 -30.53 28.36 9.45
N PHE A 106 -29.64 29.04 10.18
CA PHE A 106 -28.23 29.13 9.85
C PHE A 106 -27.48 27.78 9.99
N LEU A 107 -27.74 27.00 11.05
CA LEU A 107 -27.14 25.68 11.23
C LEU A 107 -27.68 24.69 10.18
N SER A 108 -28.96 24.78 9.86
CA SER A 108 -29.58 23.94 8.81
C SER A 108 -28.95 24.19 7.43
N GLU A 109 -28.52 25.42 7.12
CA GLU A 109 -27.80 25.75 5.89
C GLU A 109 -26.40 25.13 5.85
N ILE A 110 -25.69 25.08 7.00
CA ILE A 110 -24.36 24.45 7.11
C ILE A 110 -24.48 22.93 6.97
N GLU A 111 -25.44 22.31 7.66
CA GLU A 111 -25.74 20.87 7.53
C GLU A 111 -26.09 20.50 6.08
N ALA A 112 -26.93 21.31 5.42
CA ALA A 112 -27.29 21.12 4.02
C ALA A 112 -26.07 21.22 3.09
N LYS A 113 -25.14 22.15 3.35
CA LYS A 113 -23.88 22.27 2.59
C LYS A 113 -22.98 21.04 2.77
N VAL A 114 -22.82 20.54 4.00
CA VAL A 114 -22.00 19.35 4.30
C VAL A 114 -22.58 18.11 3.62
N LEU A 115 -23.90 17.89 3.73
CA LEU A 115 -24.59 16.77 3.08
C LEU A 115 -24.61 16.90 1.55
N LYS A 116 -24.60 18.12 1.00
CA LYS A 116 -24.46 18.35 -0.45
C LYS A 116 -23.14 17.80 -0.97
N TYR A 117 -22.03 18.01 -0.26
CA TYR A 117 -20.74 17.44 -0.64
C TYR A 117 -20.76 15.92 -0.63
N GLN A 118 -21.34 15.30 0.40
CA GLN A 118 -21.52 13.85 0.46
C GLN A 118 -22.29 13.32 -0.77
N LYS A 119 -23.40 13.98 -1.14
CA LYS A 119 -24.21 13.60 -2.31
C LYS A 119 -23.42 13.70 -3.62
N GLN A 120 -22.64 14.77 -3.80
CA GLN A 120 -21.81 14.94 -5.00
C GLN A 120 -20.76 13.83 -5.13
N TRP A 121 -20.09 13.49 -4.04
CA TRP A 121 -19.11 12.40 -4.02
C TRP A 121 -19.73 11.03 -4.23
N LYS A 122 -20.88 10.74 -3.60
CA LYS A 122 -21.63 9.49 -3.82
C LYS A 122 -22.04 9.36 -5.29
N ALA A 123 -22.59 10.43 -5.88
CA ALA A 123 -22.95 10.43 -7.30
C ALA A 123 -21.75 10.17 -8.22
N GLN A 124 -20.56 10.70 -7.90
CA GLN A 124 -19.34 10.46 -8.68
C GLN A 124 -18.85 9.01 -8.56
N LEU A 125 -18.91 8.42 -7.36
CA LEU A 125 -18.54 7.01 -7.12
C LEU A 125 -19.50 6.01 -7.77
N GLU A 126 -20.79 6.37 -7.85
CA GLU A 126 -21.86 5.56 -8.46
C GLU A 126 -21.98 5.79 -9.97
N SER A 127 -21.34 6.83 -10.51
CA SER A 127 -21.36 7.08 -11.95
C SER A 127 -20.60 6.00 -12.73
N GLU A 128 -21.13 5.62 -13.89
CA GLU A 128 -20.47 4.67 -14.81
C GLU A 128 -19.17 5.24 -15.38
N THR A 129 -19.08 6.58 -15.42
CA THR A 129 -17.88 7.32 -15.80
C THR A 129 -16.79 7.19 -14.74
N PRO A 130 -15.57 6.76 -15.13
CA PRO A 130 -14.43 6.80 -14.24
C PRO A 130 -14.18 8.20 -13.68
N MET A 131 -13.56 8.27 -12.50
CA MET A 131 -13.13 9.55 -11.96
C MET A 131 -12.25 10.32 -12.98
N PRO A 132 -12.31 11.66 -13.01
CA PRO A 132 -11.50 12.45 -13.92
C PRO A 132 -10.02 12.37 -13.53
N HIS A 133 -9.12 12.56 -14.52
CA HIS A 133 -7.67 12.61 -14.33
C HIS A 133 -7.02 11.35 -13.72
N LEU A 134 -7.54 10.17 -14.04
CA LEU A 134 -6.89 8.91 -13.65
C LEU A 134 -5.55 8.74 -14.37
N PHE A 135 -4.65 7.97 -13.73
CA PHE A 135 -3.35 7.61 -14.31
C PHE A 135 -3.47 6.98 -15.70
N TYR A 136 -4.53 6.20 -15.93
CA TYR A 136 -4.83 5.56 -17.21
C TYR A 136 -6.20 6.02 -17.71
N ASP A 137 -6.29 6.35 -18.99
CA ASP A 137 -7.55 6.77 -19.60
C ASP A 137 -8.47 5.56 -19.78
N LEU A 138 -9.51 5.52 -18.96
CA LEU A 138 -10.56 4.49 -18.97
C LEU A 138 -11.84 4.97 -19.68
N SER A 139 -11.82 6.16 -20.26
CA SER A 139 -12.99 6.82 -20.85
C SER A 139 -13.16 6.57 -22.35
N THR A 140 -12.11 6.08 -23.02
CA THR A 140 -12.13 5.68 -24.44
C THR A 140 -13.18 4.60 -24.70
N ASP A 141 -13.81 4.63 -25.88
CA ASP A 141 -14.86 3.67 -26.25
C ASP A 141 -14.37 2.21 -26.26
N SER A 142 -13.11 1.96 -26.64
CA SER A 142 -12.44 0.64 -26.51
C SER A 142 -12.45 0.15 -25.05
N MET A 143 -12.05 1.02 -24.12
CA MET A 143 -11.96 0.68 -22.69
C MET A 143 -13.33 0.46 -22.07
N LYS A 144 -14.35 1.25 -22.47
CA LYS A 144 -15.74 1.02 -22.04
C LYS A 144 -16.23 -0.36 -22.47
N ALA A 145 -16.04 -0.72 -23.74
CA ALA A 145 -16.42 -2.04 -24.25
C ALA A 145 -15.72 -3.18 -23.49
N HIS A 146 -14.43 -3.01 -23.14
CA HIS A 146 -13.70 -3.99 -22.32
C HIS A 146 -14.18 -4.05 -20.87
N ARG A 147 -14.59 -2.93 -20.26
CA ARG A 147 -15.16 -2.90 -18.91
C ARG A 147 -16.55 -3.55 -18.85
N GLU A 148 -17.38 -3.37 -19.87
CA GLU A 148 -18.69 -4.03 -19.96
C GLU A 148 -18.55 -5.56 -19.96
N LEU A 149 -17.49 -6.09 -20.57
CA LEU A 149 -17.19 -7.52 -20.52
C LEU A 149 -16.94 -8.00 -19.08
N ALA A 150 -16.45 -7.14 -18.18
CA ALA A 150 -16.18 -7.49 -16.78
C ALA A 150 -17.45 -7.83 -15.98
N ALA A 151 -18.63 -7.37 -16.43
CA ALA A 151 -19.91 -7.66 -15.79
C ALA A 151 -20.36 -9.12 -15.97
N SER A 152 -19.82 -9.83 -16.97
CA SER A 152 -20.16 -11.22 -17.28
C SER A 152 -18.93 -12.13 -17.19
N PRO A 153 -18.63 -12.73 -16.01
CA PRO A 153 -17.40 -13.49 -15.78
C PRO A 153 -17.12 -14.59 -16.81
N GLU A 154 -18.16 -15.29 -17.28
CA GLU A 154 -18.01 -16.34 -18.30
C GLU A 154 -17.60 -15.80 -19.67
N LYS A 155 -18.16 -14.65 -20.10
CA LYS A 155 -17.76 -13.99 -21.34
C LYS A 155 -16.34 -13.46 -21.26
N SER A 156 -15.95 -12.90 -20.11
CA SER A 156 -14.60 -12.40 -19.89
C SER A 156 -13.56 -13.54 -19.94
N LYS A 157 -13.84 -14.69 -19.29
CA LYS A 157 -12.97 -15.88 -19.35
C LYS A 157 -12.80 -16.37 -20.79
N ALA A 158 -13.90 -16.46 -21.54
CA ALA A 158 -13.84 -16.84 -22.95
C ALA A 158 -13.01 -15.85 -23.80
N ARG A 159 -13.10 -14.54 -23.49
CA ARG A 159 -12.30 -13.52 -24.17
C ARG A 159 -10.82 -13.56 -23.79
N LEU A 160 -10.49 -13.91 -22.54
CA LEU A 160 -9.11 -14.09 -22.06
C LEU A 160 -8.42 -15.31 -22.67
N ALA A 161 -9.17 -16.33 -23.11
CA ALA A 161 -8.61 -17.48 -23.82
C ALA A 161 -8.19 -17.15 -25.28
N GLN A 162 -8.67 -16.03 -25.84
CA GLN A 162 -8.29 -15.52 -27.17
C GLN A 162 -7.06 -14.61 -27.07
N PRO A 163 -6.45 -14.17 -28.20
CA PRO A 163 -5.32 -13.25 -28.16
C PRO A 163 -5.58 -12.03 -27.27
N ILE A 164 -4.68 -11.80 -26.32
CA ILE A 164 -4.88 -10.85 -25.22
C ILE A 164 -4.21 -9.54 -25.57
N ALA A 165 -4.97 -8.45 -25.49
CA ALA A 165 -4.43 -7.09 -25.56
C ALA A 165 -4.18 -6.54 -24.14
N LEU A 166 -3.20 -5.65 -24.00
CA LEU A 166 -2.90 -4.98 -22.74
C LEU A 166 -4.11 -4.20 -22.18
N GLU A 167 -4.85 -3.52 -23.06
CA GLU A 167 -6.06 -2.75 -22.71
C GLU A 167 -7.11 -3.61 -22.00
N LEU A 168 -7.33 -4.82 -22.50
CA LEU A 168 -8.28 -5.76 -21.91
C LEU A 168 -7.89 -6.13 -20.48
N LEU A 169 -6.61 -6.41 -20.23
CA LEU A 169 -6.12 -6.75 -18.89
C LEU A 169 -6.25 -5.57 -17.93
N VAL A 170 -5.95 -4.35 -18.38
CA VAL A 170 -6.10 -3.14 -17.58
C VAL A 170 -7.57 -2.89 -17.24
N ALA A 171 -8.48 -3.04 -18.21
CA ALA A 171 -9.93 -2.86 -18.00
C ALA A 171 -10.49 -3.89 -17.01
N LEU A 172 -10.15 -5.17 -17.18
CA LEU A 172 -10.59 -6.23 -16.25
C LEU A 172 -9.95 -6.07 -14.87
N GLY A 173 -8.67 -5.69 -14.80
CA GLY A 173 -7.98 -5.42 -13.54
C GLY A 173 -8.63 -4.27 -12.77
N TYR A 174 -9.04 -3.20 -13.46
CA TYR A 174 -9.76 -2.09 -12.85
C TYR A 174 -11.07 -2.51 -12.16
N GLU A 175 -11.83 -3.40 -12.79
CA GLU A 175 -13.13 -3.85 -12.27
C GLU A 175 -13.02 -4.98 -11.24
N TRP A 176 -12.08 -5.89 -11.41
CA TRP A 176 -12.01 -7.11 -10.61
C TRP A 176 -11.06 -7.04 -9.43
N SER A 177 -10.02 -6.21 -9.48
CA SER A 177 -8.96 -6.15 -8.47
C SER A 177 -9.51 -5.87 -7.06
N PRO A 178 -9.27 -6.77 -6.07
CA PRO A 178 -9.68 -6.58 -4.68
C PRO A 178 -8.99 -5.36 -4.04
N GLY A 179 -7.76 -5.05 -4.46
CA GLY A 179 -7.04 -3.88 -3.98
C GLY A 179 -7.76 -2.57 -4.34
N LEU A 180 -8.25 -2.48 -5.58
CA LEU A 180 -9.04 -1.33 -6.03
C LEU A 180 -10.43 -1.27 -5.40
N LYS A 181 -11.10 -2.42 -5.27
CA LYS A 181 -12.37 -2.50 -4.54
C LYS A 181 -12.22 -2.03 -3.10
N SER A 182 -11.18 -2.50 -2.41
CA SER A 182 -10.87 -2.06 -1.04
C SER A 182 -10.60 -0.55 -0.99
N ALA A 183 -9.81 0.00 -1.92
CA ALA A 183 -9.58 1.44 -2.00
C ALA A 183 -10.86 2.24 -2.26
N ARG A 184 -11.77 1.74 -3.13
CA ARG A 184 -13.08 2.36 -3.39
C ARG A 184 -13.98 2.34 -2.14
N GLU A 185 -14.01 1.21 -1.42
CA GLU A 185 -14.76 1.09 -0.17
C GLU A 185 -14.19 1.99 0.94
N LYS A 186 -12.87 2.23 0.98
CA LYS A 186 -12.28 3.22 1.90
C LYS A 186 -12.80 4.62 1.63
N ILE A 187 -12.93 5.03 0.37
CA ILE A 187 -13.55 6.32 0.02
C ILE A 187 -14.98 6.36 0.54
N ARG A 188 -15.78 5.32 0.29
CA ARG A 188 -17.16 5.22 0.79
C ARG A 188 -17.23 5.31 2.32
N ALA A 189 -16.32 4.62 3.03
CA ALA A 189 -16.25 4.67 4.48
C ALA A 189 -15.94 6.08 5.01
N VAL A 190 -15.06 6.82 4.35
CA VAL A 190 -14.78 8.23 4.71
C VAL A 190 -16.00 9.11 4.44
N LEU A 191 -16.77 8.86 3.38
CA LEU A 191 -18.01 9.60 3.11
C LEU A 191 -19.08 9.43 4.21
N GLU A 192 -19.04 8.33 4.97
CA GLU A 192 -19.94 8.12 6.11
C GLU A 192 -19.51 8.89 7.38
N GLN A 193 -18.38 9.60 7.34
CA GLN A 193 -17.99 10.54 8.40
C GLN A 193 -18.75 11.87 8.30
N TYR A 194 -19.23 12.26 7.11
CA TYR A 194 -19.99 13.51 6.93
C TYR A 194 -21.25 13.57 7.80
N PRO A 195 -22.13 12.54 7.82
CA PRO A 195 -23.25 12.51 8.74
C PRO A 195 -22.82 12.48 10.20
N GLN A 196 -21.72 11.80 10.57
CA GLN A 196 -21.28 11.73 11.98
C GLN A 196 -20.90 13.11 12.54
N ALA A 197 -20.27 13.96 11.71
CA ALA A 197 -19.95 15.33 12.10
C ALA A 197 -21.20 16.17 12.40
N VAL A 198 -22.35 15.82 11.81
CA VAL A 198 -23.64 16.50 11.99
C VAL A 198 -24.48 15.84 13.11
N TYR A 199 -24.54 14.51 13.14
CA TYR A 199 -25.43 13.76 14.04
C TYR A 199 -24.91 13.62 15.46
N LEU A 200 -23.60 13.49 15.70
CA LEU A 200 -23.06 13.36 17.07
C LEU A 200 -23.46 14.55 17.94
N GLU A 201 -23.52 15.73 17.33
CA GLU A 201 -23.94 16.96 17.97
C GLU A 201 -25.43 17.02 18.26
N ASN A 202 -26.25 16.53 17.32
CA ASN A 202 -27.69 16.37 17.52
C ASN A 202 -28.01 15.32 18.59
N VAL A 203 -27.23 14.24 18.70
CA VAL A 203 -27.38 13.23 19.76
C VAL A 203 -26.97 13.79 21.13
N LEU A 204 -25.88 14.57 21.22
CA LEU A 204 -25.52 15.27 22.46
C LEU A 204 -26.61 16.28 22.87
N ARG A 205 -27.21 16.99 21.90
CA ARG A 205 -28.34 17.89 22.12
C ARG A 205 -29.57 17.15 22.70
N GLN A 206 -29.91 15.99 22.14
CA GLN A 206 -31.04 15.16 22.59
C GLN A 206 -30.76 14.47 23.94
N TYR A 207 -29.55 13.94 24.15
CA TYR A 207 -29.16 13.26 25.38
C TYR A 207 -29.09 14.21 26.59
N ASN A 208 -28.58 15.43 26.40
CA ASN A 208 -28.62 16.48 27.42
C ASN A 208 -30.06 16.90 27.77
N ALA A 209 -30.98 16.89 26.80
CA ALA A 209 -32.40 17.12 27.05
C ALA A 209 -33.05 15.95 27.82
N PHE A 210 -32.71 14.70 27.49
CA PHE A 210 -33.28 13.49 28.10
C PHE A 210 -32.78 13.22 29.54
N THR A 211 -31.47 13.28 29.79
CA THR A 211 -30.89 12.96 31.11
C THR A 211 -31.31 13.93 32.22
N LYS A 212 -31.64 15.19 31.90
CA LYS A 212 -32.18 16.17 32.86
C LYS A 212 -33.67 16.01 33.15
N GLN A 213 -34.40 15.21 32.37
CA GLN A 213 -35.78 14.84 32.67
C GLN A 213 -35.86 13.75 33.76
N LEU A 214 -34.74 13.06 34.02
CA LEU A 214 -34.64 11.90 34.91
C LEU A 214 -34.01 12.18 36.29
N ASP A 215 -33.42 13.34 36.55
CA ASP A 215 -32.83 13.64 37.87
C ASP A 215 -33.88 14.13 38.88
N THR A 216 -34.78 13.22 39.29
CA THR A 216 -35.69 13.42 40.41
C THR A 216 -35.05 12.93 41.71
N LYS A 217 -34.00 13.59 42.19
CA LYS A 217 -33.49 13.32 43.54
C LYS A 217 -34.50 13.74 44.59
N VAL A 218 -34.84 12.83 45.49
CA VAL A 218 -35.77 13.05 46.61
C VAL A 218 -35.06 13.90 47.68
N GLY A 219 -35.34 15.20 47.71
CA GLY A 219 -34.74 16.17 48.63
C GLY A 219 -35.20 17.60 48.33
N SER A 220 -34.97 18.56 49.24
CA SER A 220 -35.36 19.96 49.05
C SER A 220 -34.58 20.62 47.92
N MET A 221 -35.14 20.53 46.71
CA MET A 221 -34.59 21.17 45.50
C MET A 221 -34.59 22.69 45.68
N ARG A 222 -33.42 23.26 45.99
CA ARG A 222 -33.23 24.72 46.12
C ARG A 222 -32.65 25.40 44.88
N HIS A 223 -32.30 24.66 43.83
CA HIS A 223 -31.94 25.18 42.50
C HIS A 223 -32.24 24.10 41.46
N LYS A 224 -32.90 24.45 40.36
CA LYS A 224 -33.01 23.58 39.17
C LYS A 224 -31.86 24.00 38.24
N GLU A 225 -30.91 23.12 38.01
CA GLU A 225 -29.76 23.40 37.14
C GLU A 225 -30.22 23.80 35.73
N MET A 226 -29.58 24.81 35.13
CA MET A 226 -29.96 25.33 33.81
C MET A 226 -29.90 24.22 32.76
N MET A 227 -30.92 24.12 31.89
CA MET A 227 -30.84 23.34 30.65
C MET A 227 -29.89 24.08 29.70
N ALA A 228 -28.62 23.74 29.77
CA ALA A 228 -27.57 24.22 28.88
C ALA A 228 -27.58 23.40 27.59
N MET A 229 -27.92 24.03 26.47
CA MET A 229 -27.55 23.53 25.15
C MET A 229 -26.20 24.16 24.80
N GLU A 230 -25.17 23.33 24.75
CA GLU A 230 -23.87 23.71 24.20
C GLU A 230 -23.98 23.68 22.68
N PHE A 231 -23.71 24.81 22.04
CA PHE A 231 -23.60 24.92 20.59
C PHE A 231 -22.13 25.07 20.27
N PRO A 232 -21.50 24.13 19.56
CA PRO A 232 -20.14 24.36 19.10
C PRO A 232 -20.14 25.53 18.15
N PHE A 233 -19.03 26.24 18.16
CA PHE A 233 -18.88 27.42 17.34
C PHE A 233 -19.06 27.05 15.84
N PRO A 234 -19.86 27.80 15.05
CA PRO A 234 -20.13 27.44 13.65
C PRO A 234 -18.89 27.16 12.80
N ASP A 235 -17.79 27.87 13.07
CA ASP A 235 -16.53 27.67 12.37
C ASP A 235 -15.90 26.30 12.67
N THR A 236 -16.11 25.75 13.87
CA THR A 236 -15.58 24.40 14.22
C THR A 236 -16.31 23.30 13.47
N LEU A 237 -17.61 23.45 13.22
CA LEU A 237 -18.39 22.55 12.36
C LEU A 237 -17.95 22.64 10.90
N ALA A 238 -17.75 23.87 10.40
CA ALA A 238 -17.23 24.10 9.06
C ALA A 238 -15.84 23.48 8.88
N LEU A 239 -14.93 23.64 9.85
CA LEU A 239 -13.60 23.04 9.85
C LEU A 239 -13.65 21.51 9.92
N LYS A 240 -14.54 20.91 10.73
CA LYS A 240 -14.76 19.45 10.71
C LYS A 240 -15.16 18.96 9.32
N GLY A 241 -16.09 19.66 8.66
CA GLY A 241 -16.50 19.34 7.29
C GLY A 241 -15.36 19.44 6.28
N GLN A 242 -14.49 20.44 6.42
CA GLN A 242 -13.29 20.59 5.58
C GLN A 242 -12.24 19.50 5.85
N ILE A 243 -12.04 19.11 7.11
CA ILE A 243 -11.14 18.00 7.48
C ILE A 243 -11.62 16.69 6.84
N ILE A 244 -12.92 16.38 6.93
CA ILE A 244 -13.50 15.19 6.27
C ILE A 244 -13.33 15.27 4.76
N THR A 245 -13.52 16.45 4.16
CA THR A 245 -13.27 16.66 2.73
C THR A 245 -11.81 16.39 2.38
N GLY A 246 -10.87 16.84 3.22
CA GLY A 246 -9.46 16.49 3.11
C GLY A 246 -9.21 14.99 3.16
N ASP A 247 -9.89 14.27 4.07
CA ASP A 247 -9.81 12.80 4.16
C ASP A 247 -10.37 12.11 2.91
N VAL A 248 -11.44 12.62 2.30
CA VAL A 248 -11.97 12.09 1.02
C VAL A 248 -10.94 12.26 -0.09
N LEU A 249 -10.32 13.44 -0.21
CA LEU A 249 -9.29 13.70 -1.21
C LEU A 249 -8.04 12.83 -0.99
N ILE A 250 -7.65 12.59 0.26
CA ILE A 250 -6.55 11.67 0.60
C ILE A 250 -6.92 10.25 0.16
N ALA A 251 -8.12 9.77 0.49
CA ALA A 251 -8.60 8.44 0.10
C ALA A 251 -8.69 8.29 -1.43
N GLN A 252 -9.09 9.34 -2.14
CA GLN A 252 -9.05 9.40 -3.60
C GLN A 252 -7.62 9.24 -4.13
N LYS A 253 -6.64 9.96 -3.57
CA LYS A 253 -5.24 9.80 -3.98
C LYS A 253 -4.69 8.42 -3.66
N GLU A 254 -5.15 7.76 -2.59
CA GLU A 254 -4.80 6.36 -2.32
C GLU A 254 -5.37 5.39 -3.35
N PHE A 255 -6.61 5.64 -3.82
CA PHE A 255 -7.18 4.89 -4.93
C PHE A 255 -6.39 5.10 -6.23
N GLU A 256 -6.01 6.33 -6.56
CA GLU A 256 -5.19 6.63 -7.74
C GLU A 256 -3.80 5.97 -7.68
N ILE A 257 -3.17 5.94 -6.50
CA ILE A 257 -1.90 5.22 -6.27
C ILE A 257 -2.09 3.73 -6.53
N ALA A 258 -3.13 3.12 -5.94
CA ALA A 258 -3.43 1.71 -6.12
C ALA A 258 -3.72 1.36 -7.58
N LEU A 259 -4.41 2.24 -8.32
CA LEU A 259 -4.67 2.07 -9.75
C LEU A 259 -3.39 2.13 -10.57
N ARG A 260 -2.56 3.15 -10.33
CA ARG A 260 -1.28 3.29 -11.03
C ARG A 260 -0.41 2.07 -10.82
N ASP A 261 -0.28 1.62 -9.57
CA ASP A 261 0.57 0.48 -9.23
C ASP A 261 0.04 -0.82 -9.87
N LEU A 262 -1.29 -1.05 -9.85
CA LEU A 262 -1.91 -2.18 -10.55
C LEU A 262 -1.62 -2.14 -12.06
N VAL A 263 -1.84 -0.99 -12.70
CA VAL A 263 -1.62 -0.83 -14.15
C VAL A 263 -0.14 -1.06 -14.49
N THR A 264 0.78 -0.55 -13.69
CA THR A 264 2.21 -0.79 -13.88
C THR A 264 2.54 -2.27 -13.72
N GLU A 265 2.04 -2.95 -12.68
CA GLU A 265 2.28 -4.38 -12.48
C GLU A 265 1.75 -5.24 -13.64
N ILE A 266 0.55 -4.92 -14.15
CA ILE A 266 -0.03 -5.56 -15.33
C ILE A 266 0.87 -5.34 -16.55
N LYS A 267 1.33 -4.10 -16.81
CA LYS A 267 2.23 -3.77 -17.91
C LYS A 267 3.53 -4.59 -17.84
N LEU A 268 4.18 -4.62 -16.68
CA LEU A 268 5.44 -5.36 -16.49
C LEU A 268 5.25 -6.86 -16.76
N ALA A 269 4.22 -7.48 -16.18
CA ALA A 269 3.92 -8.89 -16.39
C ALA A 269 3.53 -9.21 -17.84
N TYR A 270 2.80 -8.31 -18.50
CA TYR A 270 2.44 -8.45 -19.91
C TYR A 270 3.68 -8.41 -20.84
N TYR A 271 4.64 -7.53 -20.55
CA TYR A 271 5.89 -7.46 -21.32
C TYR A 271 6.81 -8.65 -21.06
N ASP A 272 6.83 -9.17 -19.84
CA ASP A 272 7.49 -10.45 -19.54
C ASP A 272 6.85 -11.59 -20.33
N TYR A 273 5.52 -11.60 -20.43
CA TYR A 273 4.79 -12.63 -21.17
C TYR A 273 5.13 -12.59 -22.67
N LEU A 274 5.10 -11.39 -23.28
CA LEU A 274 5.50 -11.19 -24.67
C LEU A 274 6.93 -11.69 -24.93
N PHE A 275 7.87 -11.38 -24.04
CA PHE A 275 9.25 -11.84 -24.15
C PHE A 275 9.35 -13.37 -24.15
N VAL A 276 8.65 -14.05 -23.22
CA VAL A 276 8.69 -15.51 -23.13
C VAL A 276 8.12 -16.17 -24.39
N ILE A 277 7.02 -15.64 -24.94
CA ILE A 277 6.44 -16.13 -26.19
C ILE A 277 7.43 -16.00 -27.36
N GLU A 278 8.06 -14.85 -27.51
CA GLU A 278 9.06 -14.64 -28.58
C GLU A 278 10.32 -15.49 -28.37
N ALA A 279 10.78 -15.65 -27.12
CA ALA A 279 11.90 -16.52 -26.80
C ALA A 279 11.60 -17.99 -27.13
N THR A 280 10.40 -18.47 -26.83
CA THR A 280 9.93 -19.81 -27.21
C THR A 280 9.91 -19.98 -28.73
N ARG A 281 9.33 -19.01 -29.46
CA ARG A 281 9.30 -19.04 -30.93
C ARG A 281 10.71 -19.09 -31.54
N ILE A 282 11.63 -18.24 -31.06
CA ILE A 282 13.03 -18.22 -31.52
C ILE A 282 13.72 -19.55 -31.21
N ASN A 283 13.46 -20.14 -30.04
CA ASN A 283 14.04 -21.42 -29.67
C ASN A 283 13.53 -22.57 -30.56
N ASP A 284 12.22 -22.61 -30.85
CA ASP A 284 11.62 -23.61 -31.74
C ASP A 284 12.18 -23.53 -33.17
N GLU A 285 12.37 -22.32 -33.70
CA GLU A 285 13.03 -22.12 -34.99
C GLU A 285 14.46 -22.68 -35.00
N ASN A 286 15.19 -22.49 -33.90
CA ASN A 286 16.56 -23.01 -33.77
C ASN A 286 16.61 -24.53 -33.59
N GLN A 287 15.63 -25.14 -32.92
CA GLN A 287 15.52 -26.59 -32.85
C GLN A 287 15.29 -27.19 -34.24
N LYS A 288 14.39 -26.60 -35.04
CA LYS A 288 14.14 -27.04 -36.42
C LYS A 288 15.41 -26.97 -37.27
N LEU A 289 16.19 -25.89 -37.15
CA LEU A 289 17.47 -25.74 -37.84
C LEU A 289 18.48 -26.82 -37.40
N LEU A 290 18.62 -27.08 -36.10
CA LEU A 290 19.51 -28.14 -35.60
C LEU A 290 19.09 -29.54 -36.05
N GLN A 291 17.78 -29.83 -36.10
CA GLN A 291 17.28 -31.11 -36.61
C GLN A 291 17.66 -31.34 -38.07
N GLN A 292 17.55 -30.31 -38.91
CA GLN A 292 18.02 -30.37 -40.30
C GLN A 292 19.53 -30.63 -40.36
N MET A 293 20.30 -29.97 -39.51
CA MET A 293 21.75 -30.15 -39.48
C MET A 293 22.18 -31.53 -38.94
N ILE A 294 21.45 -32.10 -37.98
CA ILE A 294 21.64 -33.49 -37.53
C ILE A 294 21.46 -34.45 -38.71
N ALA A 295 20.43 -34.26 -39.53
CA ALA A 295 20.20 -35.10 -40.72
C ALA A 295 21.36 -35.01 -41.73
N ILE A 296 21.88 -33.80 -41.96
CA ILE A 296 23.05 -33.59 -42.84
C ILE A 296 24.30 -34.27 -42.27
N ALA A 297 24.58 -34.09 -40.97
CA ALA A 297 25.73 -34.70 -40.32
C ALA A 297 25.66 -36.24 -40.34
N GLN A 298 24.47 -36.81 -40.16
CA GLN A 298 24.23 -38.25 -40.27
C GLN A 298 24.47 -38.76 -41.70
N ALA A 299 23.97 -38.05 -42.71
CA ALA A 299 24.19 -38.41 -44.11
C ALA A 299 25.69 -38.41 -44.44
N LYS A 300 26.42 -37.36 -44.04
CA LYS A 300 27.89 -37.27 -44.22
C LYS A 300 28.64 -38.40 -43.51
N PHE A 301 28.23 -38.77 -42.29
CA PHE A 301 28.84 -39.88 -41.56
C PHE A 301 28.63 -41.22 -42.27
N ARG A 302 27.42 -41.51 -42.77
CA ARG A 302 27.11 -42.77 -43.48
C ARG A 302 27.96 -42.98 -44.73
N VAL A 303 28.26 -41.91 -45.46
CA VAL A 303 29.11 -41.95 -46.66
C VAL A 303 30.62 -41.83 -46.35
N GLY A 304 31.00 -41.86 -45.07
CA GLY A 304 32.41 -41.77 -44.63
C GLY A 304 33.04 -40.37 -44.74
N GLN A 305 32.24 -39.34 -45.03
CA GLN A 305 32.69 -37.95 -45.24
C GLN A 305 32.49 -37.04 -44.00
N GLY A 306 32.12 -37.61 -42.85
CA GLY A 306 31.85 -36.87 -41.62
C GLY A 306 32.23 -37.64 -40.37
N LYS A 307 32.45 -36.94 -39.26
CA LYS A 307 32.76 -37.54 -37.95
C LYS A 307 31.48 -37.81 -37.16
N TYR A 308 31.39 -38.97 -36.51
CA TYR A 308 30.29 -39.29 -35.60
C TYR A 308 30.15 -38.26 -34.46
N SER A 309 31.27 -37.69 -34.01
CA SER A 309 31.29 -36.62 -33.00
C SER A 309 30.41 -35.42 -33.36
N ASN A 310 30.27 -35.09 -34.65
CA ASN A 310 29.44 -33.98 -35.11
C ASN A 310 27.95 -34.25 -34.85
N VAL A 311 27.50 -35.49 -35.07
CA VAL A 311 26.12 -35.91 -34.79
C VAL A 311 25.84 -35.82 -33.29
N ILE A 312 26.76 -36.31 -32.47
CA ILE A 312 26.63 -36.24 -31.01
C ILE A 312 26.61 -34.79 -30.51
N MET A 313 27.50 -33.92 -31.00
CA MET A 313 27.51 -32.50 -30.63
C MET A 313 26.19 -31.80 -30.98
N ALA A 314 25.63 -32.08 -32.16
CA ALA A 314 24.36 -31.53 -32.59
C ALA A 314 23.18 -32.02 -31.73
N GLN A 315 23.18 -33.31 -31.37
CA GLN A 315 22.18 -33.88 -30.45
C GLN A 315 22.28 -33.28 -29.05
N VAL A 316 23.50 -33.08 -28.53
CA VAL A 316 23.70 -32.40 -27.24
C VAL A 316 23.15 -30.98 -27.28
N GLU A 317 23.37 -30.23 -28.36
CA GLU A 317 22.82 -28.88 -28.48
C GLU A 317 21.29 -28.87 -28.58
N LEU A 318 20.71 -29.82 -29.33
CA LEU A 318 19.26 -29.99 -29.39
C LEU A 318 18.66 -30.28 -28.00
N SER A 319 19.30 -31.16 -27.21
CA SER A 319 18.88 -31.44 -25.83
C SER A 319 18.96 -30.21 -24.92
N LYS A 320 19.95 -29.33 -25.10
CA LYS A 320 20.01 -28.06 -24.38
C LYS A 320 18.85 -27.13 -24.74
N LEU A 321 18.54 -26.99 -26.04
CA LEU A 321 17.40 -26.17 -26.47
C LEU A 321 16.07 -26.74 -25.99
N ALA A 322 15.94 -28.07 -25.90
CA ALA A 322 14.76 -28.72 -25.32
C ALA A 322 14.62 -28.39 -23.82
N ASN A 323 15.73 -28.39 -23.07
CA ASN A 323 15.71 -27.98 -21.66
C ASN A 323 15.32 -26.49 -21.49
N VAL A 324 15.73 -25.62 -22.42
CA VAL A 324 15.34 -24.21 -22.42
C VAL A 324 13.83 -24.03 -22.61
N ILE A 325 13.17 -24.83 -23.47
CA ILE A 325 11.70 -24.81 -23.60
C ILE A 325 11.02 -25.09 -22.27
N ILE A 326 11.44 -26.13 -21.55
CA ILE A 326 10.86 -26.48 -20.25
C ILE A 326 10.97 -25.29 -19.29
N THR A 327 12.09 -24.57 -19.31
CA THR A 327 12.29 -23.38 -18.48
C THR A 327 11.38 -22.23 -18.90
N LEU A 328 11.24 -21.99 -20.20
CA LEU A 328 10.36 -20.94 -20.74
C LEU A 328 8.87 -21.25 -20.48
N GLU A 329 8.46 -22.51 -20.55
CA GLU A 329 7.11 -22.94 -20.19
C GLU A 329 6.81 -22.70 -18.71
N GLN A 330 7.74 -23.06 -17.81
CA GLN A 330 7.61 -22.76 -16.37
C GLN A 330 7.53 -21.25 -16.10
N GLN A 331 8.33 -20.45 -16.81
CA GLN A 331 8.25 -18.99 -16.73
C GLN A 331 6.90 -18.47 -17.23
N ARG A 332 6.39 -19.01 -18.35
CA ARG A 332 5.07 -18.69 -18.89
C ARG A 332 3.97 -18.96 -17.87
N GLU A 333 3.95 -20.14 -17.26
CA GLU A 333 2.94 -20.49 -16.24
C GLU A 333 3.03 -19.57 -15.01
N THR A 334 4.25 -19.21 -14.58
CA THR A 334 4.44 -18.26 -13.47
C THR A 334 3.90 -16.86 -13.80
N ILE A 335 4.13 -16.39 -15.03
CA ILE A 335 3.64 -15.08 -15.49
C ILE A 335 2.11 -15.10 -15.64
N ILE A 336 1.54 -16.19 -16.16
CA ILE A 336 0.08 -16.37 -16.26
C ILE A 336 -0.55 -16.34 -14.87
N ALA A 337 0.00 -17.10 -13.91
CA ALA A 337 -0.46 -17.08 -12.53
C ALA A 337 -0.37 -15.66 -11.93
N ARG A 338 0.71 -14.92 -12.20
CA ARG A 338 0.86 -13.52 -11.76
C ARG A 338 -0.17 -12.58 -12.39
N LEU A 339 -0.48 -12.71 -13.68
CA LEU A 339 -1.52 -11.90 -14.32
C LEU A 339 -2.90 -12.24 -13.75
N ASN A 340 -3.19 -13.52 -13.56
CA ASN A 340 -4.45 -13.98 -13.00
C ASN A 340 -4.66 -13.49 -11.56
N THR A 341 -3.62 -13.45 -10.72
CA THR A 341 -3.74 -12.91 -9.36
C THR A 341 -4.04 -11.40 -9.36
N LEU A 342 -3.45 -10.63 -10.28
CA LEU A 342 -3.77 -9.20 -10.44
C LEU A 342 -5.22 -8.96 -10.87
N LEU A 343 -5.78 -9.88 -11.66
CA LEU A 343 -7.19 -9.87 -12.09
C LEU A 343 -8.14 -10.50 -11.07
N ASN A 344 -7.64 -11.06 -9.97
CA ASN A 344 -8.42 -11.86 -9.02
C ASN A 344 -9.19 -13.01 -9.69
N ALA A 345 -8.51 -13.67 -10.63
CA ALA A 345 -8.92 -14.92 -11.24
C ALA A 345 -8.13 -16.10 -10.63
N SER A 346 -8.55 -17.33 -10.92
CA SER A 346 -7.78 -18.53 -10.57
C SER A 346 -6.39 -18.45 -11.19
N ALA A 347 -5.34 -18.82 -10.43
CA ALA A 347 -3.97 -18.86 -10.93
C ALA A 347 -3.83 -19.73 -12.19
N ASP A 348 -4.62 -20.81 -12.27
CA ASP A 348 -4.61 -21.78 -13.38
C ASP A 348 -5.54 -21.41 -14.54
N LEU A 349 -6.14 -20.21 -14.55
CA LEU A 349 -6.98 -19.77 -15.67
C LEU A 349 -6.09 -19.64 -16.93
N PRO A 350 -6.39 -20.38 -18.03
CA PRO A 350 -5.59 -20.30 -19.23
C PRO A 350 -5.74 -18.92 -19.87
N LEU A 351 -4.60 -18.31 -20.19
CA LEU A 351 -4.51 -17.05 -20.92
C LEU A 351 -4.05 -17.31 -22.35
N GLY A 352 -4.72 -16.65 -23.29
CA GLY A 352 -4.34 -16.61 -24.69
C GLY A 352 -3.01 -15.88 -24.94
N ILE A 353 -2.52 -15.97 -26.18
CA ILE A 353 -1.23 -15.39 -26.57
C ILE A 353 -1.33 -13.85 -26.55
N PRO A 354 -0.37 -13.14 -25.95
CA PRO A 354 -0.37 -11.69 -25.91
C PRO A 354 -0.12 -11.09 -27.31
N VAL A 355 -0.86 -10.02 -27.63
CA VAL A 355 -0.72 -9.31 -28.91
C VAL A 355 0.52 -8.42 -28.87
N PRO A 356 1.38 -8.44 -29.91
CA PRO A 356 2.52 -7.53 -30.00
C PRO A 356 2.09 -6.06 -29.89
N VAL A 357 2.80 -5.29 -29.07
CA VAL A 357 2.57 -3.86 -28.91
C VAL A 357 3.44 -3.10 -29.90
N GLU A 358 2.90 -2.05 -30.51
CA GLU A 358 3.67 -1.15 -31.35
C GLU A 358 4.85 -0.56 -30.58
N GLU A 359 5.94 -0.31 -31.29
CA GLU A 359 7.10 0.32 -30.67
C GLU A 359 6.88 1.83 -30.68
N GLU A 360 7.02 2.44 -29.51
CA GLU A 360 6.78 3.86 -29.31
C GLU A 360 8.00 4.47 -28.61
N ARG A 361 8.30 5.74 -28.90
CA ARG A 361 9.36 6.52 -28.24
C ARG A 361 8.79 7.67 -27.42
N VAL A 362 9.36 7.83 -26.23
CA VAL A 362 9.13 9.01 -25.38
C VAL A 362 9.95 10.19 -25.91
N VAL A 363 9.30 11.35 -26.03
CA VAL A 363 9.90 12.58 -26.58
C VAL A 363 10.41 13.51 -25.47
N SER A 364 9.92 13.36 -24.24
CA SER A 364 10.18 14.29 -23.13
C SER A 364 11.64 14.27 -22.65
N THR A 365 12.16 15.46 -22.32
CA THR A 365 13.51 15.61 -21.77
C THR A 365 13.58 15.24 -20.29
N LEU A 366 14.77 14.91 -19.76
CA LEU A 366 14.94 14.58 -18.35
C LEU A 366 14.51 15.72 -17.40
N ALA A 367 14.72 16.98 -17.81
CA ALA A 367 14.32 18.15 -17.03
C ALA A 367 12.78 18.28 -16.97
N GLU A 368 12.08 18.07 -18.10
CA GLU A 368 10.63 18.02 -18.15
C GLU A 368 10.07 16.89 -17.27
N LEU A 369 10.69 15.71 -17.31
CA LEU A 369 10.26 14.56 -16.50
C LEU A 369 10.36 14.84 -15.00
N TYR A 370 11.37 15.60 -14.54
CA TYR A 370 11.44 16.02 -13.13
C TYR A 370 10.34 17.01 -12.76
N ALA A 371 10.04 17.98 -13.62
CA ALA A 371 8.98 18.95 -13.39
C ALA A 371 7.61 18.26 -13.34
N LEU A 372 7.33 17.38 -14.31
CA LEU A 372 6.11 16.58 -14.34
C LEU A 372 5.99 15.70 -13.09
N ALA A 373 7.07 15.03 -12.68
CA ALA A 373 7.03 14.16 -11.51
C ALA A 373 6.79 14.93 -10.20
N ALA A 374 7.29 16.16 -10.06
CA ALA A 374 7.03 17.00 -8.89
C ALA A 374 5.56 17.46 -8.81
N GLN A 375 4.91 17.60 -9.97
CA GLN A 375 3.52 18.06 -10.08
C GLN A 375 2.51 16.91 -9.99
N GLU A 376 2.72 15.85 -10.77
CA GLU A 376 1.72 14.81 -11.04
C GLU A 376 1.84 13.57 -10.13
N ARG A 377 2.97 13.40 -9.42
CA ARG A 377 3.13 12.26 -8.51
C ARG A 377 2.08 12.27 -7.39
N GLN A 378 1.26 11.23 -7.37
CA GLN A 378 0.14 11.08 -6.43
C GLN A 378 0.59 11.04 -4.96
N GLU A 379 1.74 10.44 -4.63
CA GLU A 379 2.25 10.42 -3.24
C GLU A 379 2.63 11.81 -2.74
N ILE A 380 3.18 12.67 -3.60
CA ILE A 380 3.48 14.07 -3.27
C ILE A 380 2.17 14.82 -3.06
N GLN A 381 1.21 14.68 -3.98
CA GLN A 381 -0.10 15.31 -3.86
C GLN A 381 -0.83 14.86 -2.59
N LYS A 382 -0.83 13.56 -2.28
CA LYS A 382 -1.38 13.01 -1.05
C LYS A 382 -0.73 13.62 0.19
N GLN A 383 0.60 13.70 0.21
CA GLN A 383 1.32 14.27 1.35
C GLN A 383 0.99 15.75 1.56
N LYS A 384 0.86 16.53 0.48
CA LYS A 384 0.39 17.93 0.53
C LYS A 384 -1.03 18.04 1.10
N LEU A 385 -1.93 17.14 0.72
CA LEU A 385 -3.29 17.07 1.27
C LEU A 385 -3.29 16.71 2.77
N VAL A 386 -2.42 15.79 3.20
CA VAL A 386 -2.26 15.44 4.63
C VAL A 386 -1.77 16.65 5.44
N ILE A 387 -0.81 17.41 4.93
CA ILE A 387 -0.32 18.64 5.57
C ILE A 387 -1.44 19.68 5.66
N SER A 388 -2.17 19.91 4.56
CA SER A 388 -3.31 20.83 4.55
C SER A 388 -4.38 20.44 5.58
N LYS A 389 -4.71 19.13 5.68
CA LYS A 389 -5.62 18.61 6.70
C LYS A 389 -5.11 18.86 8.12
N MET A 390 -3.82 18.63 8.38
CA MET A 390 -3.25 18.92 9.70
C MET A 390 -3.28 20.41 10.03
N GLY A 391 -3.09 21.29 9.05
CA GLY A 391 -3.28 22.74 9.20
C GLY A 391 -4.70 23.08 9.67
N LEU A 392 -5.72 22.51 9.02
CA LEU A 392 -7.12 22.66 9.43
C LEU A 392 -7.39 22.12 10.84
N ALA A 393 -6.76 20.99 11.21
CA ALA A 393 -6.87 20.44 12.55
C ALA A 393 -6.23 21.37 13.62
N VAL A 394 -5.11 22.04 13.28
CA VAL A 394 -4.50 23.06 14.15
C VAL A 394 -5.40 24.28 14.30
N GLU A 395 -6.01 24.75 13.21
CA GLU A 395 -6.97 25.86 13.25
C GLU A 395 -8.19 25.51 14.12
N MET A 396 -8.72 24.30 13.97
CA MET A 396 -9.82 23.80 14.78
C MET A 396 -9.42 23.72 16.27
N ALA A 397 -8.24 23.20 16.58
CA ALA A 397 -7.72 23.13 17.95
C ALA A 397 -7.53 24.53 18.58
N LYS A 398 -7.09 25.51 17.77
CA LYS A 398 -7.01 26.93 18.19
C LYS A 398 -8.40 27.50 18.46
N GLN A 399 -9.40 27.22 17.64
CA GLN A 399 -10.77 27.69 17.86
C GLN A 399 -11.42 27.08 19.10
N MET A 400 -11.18 25.79 19.36
CA MET A 400 -11.62 25.11 20.59
C MET A 400 -11.01 25.70 21.86
N THR A 401 -10.01 26.59 21.75
CA THR A 401 -9.43 27.34 22.87
C THR A 401 -10.41 28.39 23.42
N TYR A 402 -11.39 28.82 22.63
CA TYR A 402 -12.47 29.69 23.09
C TYR A 402 -13.62 28.84 23.65
N PRO A 403 -14.28 29.27 24.74
CA PRO A 403 -15.43 28.56 25.28
C PRO A 403 -16.61 28.61 24.30
N ASP A 404 -17.28 27.47 24.12
CA ASP A 404 -18.48 27.36 23.29
C ASP A 404 -19.62 28.21 23.87
N PRO A 405 -20.41 28.90 23.03
CA PRO A 405 -21.59 29.61 23.49
C PRO A 405 -22.64 28.62 24.02
N THR A 406 -23.04 28.79 25.28
CA THR A 406 -24.10 28.00 25.89
C THR A 406 -25.38 28.82 25.97
N VAL A 407 -26.46 28.30 25.39
CA VAL A 407 -27.81 28.86 25.61
C VAL A 407 -28.47 28.04 26.71
N GLY A 408 -28.69 28.69 27.86
CA GLY A 408 -29.33 28.10 29.02
C GLY A 408 -30.79 28.52 29.16
N ALA A 409 -31.71 27.58 29.28
CA ALA A 409 -33.06 27.83 29.77
C ALA A 409 -33.18 27.31 31.21
N SER A 410 -33.71 28.13 32.13
CA SER A 410 -33.87 27.70 33.53
C SER A 410 -35.24 28.05 34.07
N TYR A 411 -35.84 27.09 34.78
CA TYR A 411 -37.12 27.25 35.46
C TYR A 411 -36.89 27.18 36.97
N PHE A 412 -37.07 28.30 37.65
CA PHE A 412 -36.93 28.40 39.10
C PHE A 412 -38.30 28.21 39.77
N GLU A 413 -38.37 27.28 40.71
CA GLU A 413 -39.51 27.17 41.64
C GLU A 413 -38.96 27.36 43.05
N ASN A 414 -39.32 28.46 43.71
CA ASN A 414 -38.89 28.70 45.09
C ASN A 414 -39.83 27.97 46.04
N ARG A 415 -39.45 26.76 46.48
CA ARG A 415 -40.22 25.98 47.47
C ARG A 415 -39.88 26.31 48.93
N SER A 416 -39.20 27.43 49.20
CA SER A 416 -38.78 27.79 50.57
C SER A 416 -39.86 28.49 51.40
N MET A 417 -41.09 28.68 50.91
CA MET A 417 -42.21 29.23 51.68
C MET A 417 -43.34 28.20 51.77
N PRO A 418 -43.63 27.62 52.96
CA PRO A 418 -44.63 26.56 53.12
C PRO A 418 -46.08 27.02 52.95
N ASP A 419 -46.36 28.33 52.87
CA ASP A 419 -47.73 28.81 52.91
C ASP A 419 -47.89 30.17 52.20
N VAL A 420 -48.03 30.16 50.87
CA VAL A 420 -48.71 31.26 50.17
C VAL A 420 -49.41 30.71 48.93
N LYS A 421 -50.73 30.83 48.89
CA LYS A 421 -51.65 30.50 47.78
C LYS A 421 -51.47 31.33 46.49
N HIS A 422 -50.24 31.74 46.18
CA HIS A 422 -49.91 32.37 44.90
C HIS A 422 -48.61 31.78 44.37
N THR A 423 -48.75 30.69 43.61
CA THR A 423 -47.81 30.33 42.55
C THR A 423 -47.85 31.45 41.51
N GLN A 424 -47.15 32.56 41.77
CA GLN A 424 -46.82 33.51 40.71
C GLN A 424 -46.03 32.73 39.67
N LYS A 425 -46.60 32.57 38.47
CA LYS A 425 -45.89 32.03 37.31
C LYS A 425 -44.66 32.90 37.09
N MET A 426 -43.49 32.40 37.48
CA MET A 426 -42.25 33.12 37.20
C MET A 426 -41.91 32.97 35.71
N PRO A 427 -41.40 34.03 35.07
CA PRO A 427 -41.04 33.96 33.66
C PRO A 427 -39.91 32.95 33.45
N MET A 428 -39.98 32.16 32.38
CA MET A 428 -38.82 31.41 31.89
C MET A 428 -37.74 32.43 31.53
N THR A 429 -36.58 32.35 32.18
CA THR A 429 -35.44 33.21 31.86
C THR A 429 -34.53 32.45 30.89
N PHE A 430 -34.35 33.00 29.70
CA PHE A 430 -33.33 32.58 28.75
C PHE A 430 -32.04 33.34 29.07
N MET A 431 -30.97 32.61 29.40
CA MET A 431 -29.68 33.20 29.69
C MET A 431 -28.67 32.66 28.69
N THR A 432 -28.12 33.53 27.84
CA THR A 432 -26.92 33.24 27.06
C THR A 432 -25.72 33.55 27.95
N GLN A 433 -25.01 32.52 28.42
CA GLN A 433 -23.82 32.71 29.23
C GLN A 433 -22.59 32.29 28.43
N ARG A 434 -21.63 33.22 28.27
CA ARG A 434 -20.24 32.86 27.97
C ARG A 434 -19.55 32.64 29.30
N THR A 435 -19.71 31.46 29.88
CA THR A 435 -19.04 31.11 31.13
C THR A 435 -17.59 30.81 30.80
N LEU A 436 -16.69 31.78 31.01
CA LEU A 436 -15.26 31.51 31.16
C LEU A 436 -15.10 30.65 32.41
N ASN A 437 -15.20 29.33 32.29
CA ASN A 437 -15.01 28.43 33.41
C ASN A 437 -13.52 28.49 33.83
N PRO A 438 -13.17 29.06 34.99
CA PRO A 438 -11.78 29.24 35.40
C PRO A 438 -11.03 27.90 35.47
N ARG A 439 -11.79 26.83 35.72
CA ARG A 439 -11.32 25.46 35.88
C ARG A 439 -10.85 24.83 34.55
N ASP A 440 -11.41 25.25 33.41
CA ASP A 440 -10.98 24.81 32.07
C ASP A 440 -9.96 25.77 31.43
N THR A 441 -9.90 27.02 31.90
CA THR A 441 -8.92 28.03 31.42
C THR A 441 -7.52 27.89 32.04
N ALA A 442 -7.32 27.16 33.13
CA ALA A 442 -5.98 26.95 33.70
C ALA A 442 -5.08 26.03 32.84
N TRP A 443 -5.63 25.32 31.85
CA TRP A 443 -4.93 24.32 31.02
C TRP A 443 -4.49 24.80 29.63
N PHE A 444 -4.51 26.11 29.34
CA PHE A 444 -3.99 26.67 28.06
C PHE A 444 -2.58 26.15 27.70
N GLY A 445 -1.73 25.85 28.70
CA GLY A 445 -0.41 25.27 28.48
C GLY A 445 -0.39 23.88 27.83
N HIS A 446 -1.35 23.00 28.16
CA HIS A 446 -1.41 21.64 27.61
C HIS A 446 -1.92 21.64 26.16
N ARG A 447 -2.79 22.60 25.81
CA ARG A 447 -3.25 22.81 24.43
C ARG A 447 -2.18 23.46 23.55
N ASN A 448 -1.35 24.35 24.11
CA ASN A 448 -0.18 24.89 23.42
C ASN A 448 0.88 23.83 23.12
N SER A 449 1.14 22.88 24.04
CA SER A 449 2.05 21.76 23.75
C SER A 449 1.50 20.85 22.65
N TYR A 450 0.19 20.61 22.60
CA TYR A 450 -0.45 19.86 21.52
C TYR A 450 -0.31 20.57 20.16
N ILE A 451 -0.60 21.88 20.10
CA ILE A 451 -0.42 22.66 18.87
C ILE A 451 1.05 22.67 18.43
N HIS A 452 1.98 22.83 19.38
CA HIS A 452 3.41 22.77 19.08
C HIS A 452 3.83 21.39 18.54
N GLU A 453 3.36 20.30 19.16
CA GLU A 453 3.60 18.93 18.69
C GLU A 453 3.09 18.73 17.26
N VAL A 454 1.87 19.17 16.94
CA VAL A 454 1.30 19.04 15.60
C VAL A 454 2.08 19.90 14.58
N ASN A 455 2.51 21.10 14.93
CA ASN A 455 3.34 21.93 14.05
C ASN A 455 4.70 21.27 13.76
N VAL A 456 5.35 20.68 14.76
CA VAL A 456 6.59 19.91 14.57
C VAL A 456 6.35 18.67 13.69
N LYS A 457 5.18 18.02 13.82
CA LYS A 457 4.78 16.94 12.90
C LYS A 457 4.57 17.44 11.48
N ILE A 458 4.02 18.64 11.29
CA ILE A 458 3.87 19.27 9.96
C ILE A 458 5.24 19.53 9.35
N GLU A 459 6.19 20.12 10.09
CA GLU A 459 7.57 20.33 9.63
C GLU A 459 8.24 19.01 9.23
N ALA A 460 8.07 17.96 10.03
CA ALA A 460 8.57 16.62 9.68
C ALA A 460 7.92 16.06 8.38
N MET A 461 6.65 16.36 8.15
CA MET A 461 5.93 15.98 6.92
C MET A 461 6.34 16.81 5.70
N GLU A 462 6.80 18.05 5.87
CA GLU A 462 7.37 18.86 4.79
C GLU A 462 8.71 18.27 4.34
N HIS A 463 9.60 17.93 5.28
CA HIS A 463 10.84 17.21 4.96
C HIS A 463 10.58 15.83 4.33
N ARG A 464 9.46 15.18 4.65
CA ARG A 464 9.02 13.96 3.96
C ARG A 464 8.77 14.19 2.47
N ILE A 465 8.27 15.37 2.07
CA ILE A 465 8.09 15.72 0.65
C ILE A 465 9.46 15.86 -0.03
N GLU A 466 10.41 16.56 0.59
CA GLU A 466 11.77 16.71 0.05
C GLU A 466 12.47 15.35 -0.15
N GLU A 467 12.27 14.43 0.79
CA GLU A 467 12.74 13.04 0.70
C GLU A 467 12.07 12.31 -0.47
N LEU A 468 10.74 12.41 -0.60
CA LEU A 468 9.98 11.79 -1.69
C LEU A 468 10.43 12.31 -3.05
N GLU A 469 10.55 13.63 -3.21
CA GLU A 469 11.04 14.25 -4.45
C GLU A 469 12.44 13.77 -4.81
N SER A 470 13.35 13.68 -3.83
CA SER A 470 14.70 13.18 -4.06
C SER A 470 14.71 11.72 -4.53
N LYS A 471 13.86 10.87 -3.93
CA LYS A 471 13.69 9.48 -4.36
C LYS A 471 13.10 9.39 -5.77
N ILE A 472 12.08 10.20 -6.07
CA ILE A 472 11.43 10.21 -7.38
C ILE A 472 12.40 10.70 -8.46
N ARG A 473 13.19 11.75 -8.20
CA ARG A 473 14.26 12.19 -9.11
C ARG A 473 15.24 11.07 -9.42
N PHE A 474 15.65 10.29 -8.40
CA PHE A 474 16.50 9.12 -8.62
C PHE A 474 15.82 8.06 -9.52
N VAL A 475 14.57 7.71 -9.22
CA VAL A 475 13.80 6.70 -9.98
C VAL A 475 13.60 7.14 -11.44
N VAL A 476 13.20 8.40 -11.66
CA VAL A 476 13.05 9.00 -13.00
C VAL A 476 14.38 8.93 -13.75
N LYS A 477 15.48 9.36 -13.13
CA LYS A 477 16.82 9.33 -13.76
C LYS A 477 17.23 7.90 -14.12
N LYS A 478 17.02 6.95 -13.21
CA LYS A 478 17.34 5.53 -13.41
C LYS A 478 16.61 4.96 -14.62
N HIS A 479 15.30 5.16 -14.71
CA HIS A 479 14.49 4.57 -15.78
C HIS A 479 14.66 5.32 -17.11
N HIS A 480 14.89 6.63 -17.09
CA HIS A 480 15.25 7.38 -18.29
C HIS A 480 16.54 6.84 -18.95
N PHE A 481 17.63 6.73 -18.19
CA PHE A 481 18.88 6.19 -18.74
C PHE A 481 18.83 4.69 -19.03
N GLY A 482 18.03 3.94 -18.27
CA GLY A 482 17.75 2.54 -18.57
C GLY A 482 17.07 2.38 -19.93
N MET A 483 16.04 3.20 -20.19
CA MET A 483 15.33 3.25 -21.46
C MET A 483 16.25 3.65 -22.63
N GLU A 484 17.09 4.69 -22.48
CA GLU A 484 18.08 5.07 -23.50
C GLU A 484 19.10 3.95 -23.79
N THR A 485 19.51 3.22 -22.75
CA THR A 485 20.45 2.09 -22.88
C THR A 485 19.80 0.93 -23.64
N ALA A 486 18.55 0.61 -23.31
CA ALA A 486 17.77 -0.41 -24.00
C ALA A 486 17.55 -0.06 -25.48
N ASP A 487 17.13 1.17 -25.79
CA ASP A 487 16.92 1.66 -27.16
C ASP A 487 18.22 1.66 -28.00
N ARG A 488 19.35 2.04 -27.39
CA ARG A 488 20.67 1.91 -28.03
C ARG A 488 21.01 0.45 -28.34
N SER A 489 20.71 -0.45 -27.42
CA SER A 489 20.97 -1.88 -27.56
C SER A 489 20.10 -2.50 -28.66
N ILE A 490 18.80 -2.17 -28.69
CA ILE A 490 17.87 -2.56 -29.75
C ILE A 490 18.40 -2.13 -31.12
N ARG A 491 18.81 -0.86 -31.26
CA ARG A 491 19.38 -0.35 -32.52
C ARG A 491 20.65 -1.09 -32.93
N LEU A 492 21.56 -1.33 -31.99
CA LEU A 492 22.81 -2.05 -32.24
C LEU A 492 22.55 -3.48 -32.72
N TYR A 493 21.64 -4.19 -32.05
CA TYR A 493 21.26 -5.55 -32.44
C TYR A 493 20.63 -5.57 -33.83
N ARG A 494 19.60 -4.75 -34.07
CA ARG A 494 18.86 -4.76 -35.35
C ARG A 494 19.66 -4.27 -36.54
N ARG A 495 20.42 -3.17 -36.40
CA ARG A 495 21.08 -2.52 -37.53
C ARG A 495 22.44 -3.12 -37.85
N THR A 496 23.13 -3.69 -36.87
CA THR A 496 24.52 -4.12 -37.03
C THR A 496 24.71 -5.59 -36.72
N LEU A 497 24.41 -6.04 -35.50
CA LEU A 497 24.85 -7.36 -35.04
C LEU A 497 24.02 -8.52 -35.62
N LEU A 498 22.70 -8.38 -35.73
CA LEU A 498 21.83 -9.43 -36.28
C LEU A 498 22.09 -9.66 -37.78
N PRO A 499 22.17 -8.63 -38.64
CA PRO A 499 22.54 -8.83 -40.04
C PRO A 499 23.91 -9.50 -40.21
N GLN A 500 24.92 -9.07 -39.44
CA GLN A 500 26.27 -9.65 -39.48
C GLN A 500 26.29 -11.11 -38.99
N ALA A 501 25.58 -11.42 -37.90
CA ALA A 501 25.49 -12.78 -37.38
C ALA A 501 24.71 -13.71 -38.33
N GLN A 502 23.69 -13.19 -39.01
CA GLN A 502 22.97 -13.94 -40.04
C GLN A 502 23.88 -14.26 -41.22
N GLN A 503 24.62 -13.26 -41.74
CA GLN A 503 25.61 -13.48 -42.81
C GLN A 503 26.70 -14.48 -42.40
N ALA A 504 27.18 -14.40 -41.16
CA ALA A 504 28.16 -15.34 -40.63
C ALA A 504 27.62 -16.77 -40.57
N LEU A 505 26.36 -16.95 -40.15
CA LEU A 505 25.71 -18.26 -40.14
C LEU A 505 25.50 -18.80 -41.57
N ASP A 506 25.07 -17.96 -42.51
CA ASP A 506 24.85 -18.35 -43.90
C ASP A 506 26.17 -18.80 -44.57
N ALA A 507 27.26 -18.05 -44.32
CA ALA A 507 28.60 -18.42 -44.77
C ALA A 507 29.10 -19.70 -44.10
N ALA A 508 28.89 -19.86 -42.79
CA ALA A 508 29.28 -21.07 -42.08
C ALA A 508 28.51 -22.30 -42.56
N ASN A 509 27.22 -22.15 -42.88
CA ASN A 509 26.40 -23.23 -43.42
C ASN A 509 26.94 -23.71 -44.78
N THR A 510 27.22 -22.79 -45.71
CA THR A 510 27.76 -23.14 -47.02
C THR A 510 29.16 -23.74 -46.93
N ALA A 511 30.06 -23.16 -46.13
CA ALA A 511 31.40 -23.67 -45.92
C ALA A 511 31.40 -25.05 -45.25
N TYR A 512 30.50 -25.31 -44.30
CA TYR A 512 30.37 -26.62 -43.65
C TYR A 512 29.85 -27.68 -44.64
N GLN A 513 28.87 -27.33 -45.47
CA GLN A 513 28.38 -28.22 -46.53
C GLN A 513 29.49 -28.59 -47.52
N ALA A 514 30.32 -27.60 -47.90
CA ALA A 514 31.51 -27.81 -48.74
C ALA A 514 32.72 -28.42 -48.01
N ALA A 515 32.58 -28.80 -46.73
CA ALA A 515 33.66 -29.35 -45.89
C ALA A 515 34.90 -28.44 -45.74
N GLN A 516 34.72 -27.13 -45.87
CA GLN A 516 35.77 -26.12 -45.72
C GLN A 516 36.00 -25.67 -44.27
N ILE A 517 34.99 -25.81 -43.41
CA ILE A 517 35.09 -25.56 -41.96
C ILE A 517 34.63 -26.79 -41.17
N ASP A 518 35.01 -26.85 -39.90
CA ASP A 518 34.55 -27.89 -38.99
C ASP A 518 33.12 -27.61 -38.47
N PHE A 519 32.52 -28.64 -37.87
CA PHE A 519 31.15 -28.54 -37.35
C PHE A 519 31.02 -27.58 -36.17
N LEU A 520 32.09 -27.44 -35.37
CA LEU A 520 32.10 -26.56 -34.21
C LEU A 520 31.99 -25.09 -34.64
N SER A 521 32.72 -24.68 -35.69
CA SER A 521 32.63 -23.32 -36.24
C SER A 521 31.21 -22.98 -36.72
N PHE A 522 30.51 -23.94 -37.34
CA PHE A 522 29.09 -23.77 -37.70
C PHE A 522 28.21 -23.58 -36.45
N LEU A 523 28.38 -24.43 -35.43
CA LEU A 523 27.61 -24.38 -34.20
C LEU A 523 27.81 -23.06 -33.46
N ASP A 524 29.03 -22.51 -33.46
CA ASP A 524 29.34 -21.24 -32.82
C ASP A 524 28.70 -20.05 -33.56
N ALA A 525 28.68 -20.06 -34.90
CA ALA A 525 27.94 -19.05 -35.67
C ALA A 525 26.43 -19.10 -35.35
N GLN A 526 25.86 -20.31 -35.27
CA GLN A 526 24.45 -20.51 -34.93
C GLN A 526 24.12 -20.01 -33.52
N ARG A 527 24.91 -20.41 -32.51
CA ARG A 527 24.78 -19.95 -31.12
C ARG A 527 24.86 -18.44 -31.03
N THR A 528 25.78 -17.83 -31.78
CA THR A 528 25.94 -16.38 -31.80
C THR A 528 24.66 -15.69 -32.30
N LEU A 529 24.09 -16.16 -33.41
CA LEU A 529 22.82 -15.62 -33.92
C LEU A 529 21.66 -15.81 -32.92
N LEU A 530 21.49 -17.01 -32.38
CA LEU A 530 20.46 -17.30 -31.38
C LEU A 530 20.58 -16.38 -30.17
N ASN A 531 21.79 -16.26 -29.59
CA ASN A 531 22.04 -15.40 -28.43
C ASN A 531 21.73 -13.93 -28.73
N LEU A 532 22.05 -13.45 -29.94
CA LEU A 532 21.75 -12.07 -30.34
C LEU A 532 20.26 -11.83 -30.53
N ARG A 533 19.51 -12.79 -31.10
CA ARG A 533 18.05 -12.69 -31.23
C ARG A 533 17.38 -12.64 -29.85
N ILE A 534 17.80 -13.50 -28.91
CA ILE A 534 17.28 -13.46 -27.54
C ILE A 534 17.63 -12.13 -26.84
N LYS A 535 18.86 -11.64 -27.00
CA LYS A 535 19.27 -10.34 -26.42
C LYS A 535 18.50 -9.15 -26.98
N GLU A 536 18.14 -9.19 -28.26
CA GLU A 536 17.29 -8.17 -28.87
C GLU A 536 15.89 -8.16 -28.25
N GLN A 537 15.28 -9.33 -28.07
CA GLN A 537 13.98 -9.45 -27.38
C GLN A 537 14.05 -9.05 -25.90
N GLN A 538 15.16 -9.36 -25.21
CA GLN A 538 15.40 -8.88 -23.84
C GLN A 538 15.49 -7.36 -23.79
N ALA A 539 16.22 -6.74 -24.72
CA ALA A 539 16.35 -5.28 -24.78
C ALA A 539 15.00 -4.60 -25.06
N LEU A 540 14.13 -5.18 -25.89
CA LEU A 540 12.76 -4.71 -26.11
C LEU A 540 11.90 -4.77 -24.84
N ARG A 541 11.96 -5.90 -24.13
CA ARG A 541 11.28 -6.05 -22.83
C ARG A 541 11.79 -5.02 -21.82
N ASP A 542 13.11 -4.85 -21.71
CA ASP A 542 13.74 -3.93 -20.76
C ASP A 542 13.38 -2.47 -21.06
N TYR A 543 13.32 -2.10 -22.35
CA TYR A 543 12.81 -0.79 -22.79
C TYR A 543 11.38 -0.55 -22.26
N ARG A 544 10.48 -1.52 -22.49
CA ARG A 544 9.07 -1.43 -22.08
C ARG A 544 8.89 -1.45 -20.57
N HIS A 545 9.72 -2.20 -19.83
CA HIS A 545 9.77 -2.17 -18.36
C HIS A 545 10.17 -0.79 -17.85
N HIS A 546 11.25 -0.23 -18.39
CA HIS A 546 11.70 1.10 -18.01
C HIS A 546 10.68 2.19 -18.36
N LEU A 547 9.99 2.07 -19.49
CA LEU A 547 8.89 2.96 -19.84
C LEU A 547 7.75 2.88 -18.82
N ALA A 548 7.26 1.68 -18.48
CA ALA A 548 6.17 1.52 -17.51
C ALA A 548 6.57 2.02 -16.10
N GLN A 549 7.83 1.80 -15.70
CA GLN A 549 8.37 2.30 -14.44
C GLN A 549 8.59 3.82 -14.46
N LEU A 550 8.92 4.41 -15.61
CA LEU A 550 9.05 5.85 -15.78
C LEU A 550 7.67 6.54 -15.70
N GLU A 551 6.66 6.00 -16.38
CA GLU A 551 5.26 6.46 -16.28
C GLU A 551 4.78 6.36 -14.82
N GLN A 552 5.06 5.25 -14.14
CA GLN A 552 4.78 5.09 -12.71
C GLN A 552 5.53 6.13 -11.87
N ALA A 553 6.80 6.41 -12.19
CA ALA A 553 7.66 7.36 -11.48
C ALA A 553 7.11 8.78 -11.54
N VAL A 554 6.72 9.22 -12.75
CA VAL A 554 6.17 10.55 -13.02
C VAL A 554 4.74 10.68 -12.49
N GLY A 555 3.95 9.60 -12.54
CA GLY A 555 2.55 9.61 -12.10
C GLY A 555 1.55 9.89 -13.22
N MET A 556 1.98 9.89 -14.48
CA MET A 556 1.12 10.02 -15.67
C MET A 556 1.62 9.15 -16.83
N ILE A 557 0.74 8.84 -17.77
CA ILE A 557 1.14 8.27 -19.06
C ILE A 557 1.83 9.36 -19.87
N LEU A 558 3.03 9.06 -20.35
CA LEU A 558 3.82 10.00 -21.13
C LEU A 558 3.34 10.04 -22.58
N PRO A 559 3.38 11.21 -23.25
CA PRO A 559 3.11 11.28 -24.67
C PRO A 559 4.19 10.54 -25.45
N LYS A 560 3.76 9.78 -26.46
CA LYS A 560 4.64 8.91 -27.24
C LYS A 560 4.48 9.16 -28.73
N GLN A 561 5.52 8.84 -29.48
CA GLN A 561 5.50 8.86 -30.94
C GLN A 561 5.77 7.45 -31.48
N PRO A 562 5.06 7.02 -32.54
CA PRO A 562 5.38 5.77 -33.22
C PRO A 562 6.81 5.82 -33.77
N LEU A 563 7.48 4.68 -33.72
CA LEU A 563 8.90 4.53 -34.06
C LEU A 563 9.22 4.58 -35.56
#